data_AF-A0A2D6XD30-F1
#
_entry.id   AF-A0A2D6XD30-F1
#
_cell.length_a   1.000
_cell.length_b   1.000
_cell.length_c   1.000
_cell.angle_alpha   90.00
_cell.angle_beta   90.00
_cell.angle_gamma   90.00
#
_symmetry.space_group_name_H-M   'P 1'
#
loop_
_entity.id
_entity.type
_entity.pdbx_description
1 polymer ?
#
loop_
_entity_poly.entity_id
_entity_poly.type
_entity_poly.pdbx_seq_one_letter_code
_entity_poly.pdbx_strand_id
1 'polypeptide(L)'
;MADEDETKHLTVMMTEMVTKMQVLLDKQHELGENISKIAEAVYNPDSGLYARLSRLDARLDILEAWKNNNVRLVWILATATGGLLASTAWQAIF
;
A
#
# COMPACT_ATOMS: atom_id res chain seq x y z
N MET A 1 56.20 -33.92 4.76
CA MET A 1 56.22 -32.92 3.68
C MET A 1 54.82 -32.71 3.07
N ALA A 2 54.03 -33.74 2.73
CA ALA A 2 52.67 -33.55 2.21
C ALA A 2 51.68 -32.91 3.22
N ASP A 3 51.78 -33.28 4.50
CA ASP A 3 50.92 -32.77 5.60
C ASP A 3 51.12 -31.27 5.90
N GLU A 4 52.31 -30.75 5.64
CA GLU A 4 52.67 -29.34 5.91
C GLU A 4 52.17 -28.39 4.80
N ASP A 5 51.92 -28.91 3.60
CA ASP A 5 51.38 -28.16 2.47
C ASP A 5 49.84 -28.11 2.54
N GLU A 6 49.21 -29.21 2.97
CA GLU A 6 47.77 -29.29 3.20
C GLU A 6 47.31 -28.37 4.35
N THR A 7 48.08 -28.32 5.44
CA THR A 7 47.83 -27.40 6.57
C THR A 7 48.01 -25.93 6.18
N LYS A 8 48.98 -25.60 5.32
CA LYS A 8 49.12 -24.24 4.76
C LYS A 8 47.94 -23.87 3.87
N HIS A 9 47.54 -24.77 2.98
CA HIS A 9 46.39 -24.56 2.10
C HIS A 9 45.09 -24.33 2.89
N LEU A 10 44.84 -25.14 3.93
CA LEU A 10 43.72 -24.95 4.86
C LEU A 10 43.78 -23.59 5.56
N THR A 11 44.97 -23.16 6.00
CA THR A 11 45.15 -21.85 6.66
C THR A 11 44.80 -20.69 5.73
N VAL A 12 45.20 -20.77 4.46
CA VAL A 12 44.85 -19.77 3.43
C VAL A 12 43.34 -19.74 3.21
N MET A 13 42.70 -20.91 3.04
CA MET A 13 41.25 -20.99 2.86
C MET A 13 40.48 -20.44 4.05
N MET A 14 40.93 -20.70 5.28
CA MET A 14 40.33 -20.14 6.49
C MET A 14 40.47 -18.61 6.53
N THR A 15 41.62 -18.08 6.14
CA THR A 15 41.86 -16.63 6.09
C THR A 15 40.97 -15.94 5.06
N GLU A 16 40.82 -16.54 3.87
CA GLU A 16 39.89 -16.06 2.86
C GLU A 16 38.44 -16.13 3.33
N MET A 17 38.07 -17.21 4.02
CA MET A 17 36.72 -17.39 4.56
C MET A 17 36.41 -16.33 5.61
N VAL A 18 37.33 -16.06 6.54
CA VAL A 18 37.19 -14.97 7.53
C VAL A 18 37.03 -13.62 6.84
N THR A 19 37.81 -13.36 5.80
CA THR A 19 37.71 -12.12 5.02
C THR A 19 36.34 -11.98 4.35
N LYS A 20 35.86 -13.04 3.70
CA LYS A 20 34.53 -13.07 3.06
C LYS A 20 33.39 -12.95 4.09
N MET A 21 33.53 -13.54 5.27
CA MET A 21 32.58 -13.38 6.37
C MET A 21 32.50 -11.93 6.84
N GLN A 22 33.63 -11.23 6.95
CA GLN A 22 33.62 -9.82 7.31
C GLN A 22 32.84 -8.98 6.28
N VAL A 23 33.08 -9.21 4.98
CA VAL A 23 32.34 -8.52 3.91
C VAL A 23 30.83 -8.81 3.99
N LEU A 24 30.44 -10.04 4.31
CA LEU A 24 29.04 -10.40 4.48
C LEU A 24 28.40 -9.68 5.67
N LEU A 25 29.10 -9.57 6.79
CA LEU A 25 28.61 -8.84 7.97
C LEU A 25 28.39 -7.36 7.64
N ASP A 26 29.34 -6.72 6.96
CA ASP A 26 29.22 -5.32 6.55
C ASP A 26 28.02 -5.12 5.62
N LYS A 27 27.80 -6.04 4.68
CA LYS A 27 26.64 -6.00 3.77
C LYS A 27 25.32 -6.27 4.48
N GLN A 28 25.27 -7.14 5.48
CA GLN A 28 24.08 -7.34 6.29
C GLN A 28 23.72 -6.11 7.11
N HIS A 29 24.72 -5.39 7.61
CA HIS A 29 24.49 -4.13 8.29
C HIS A 29 23.86 -3.09 7.35
N GLU A 30 24.43 -2.92 6.15
CA GLU A 30 23.89 -2.03 5.10
C GLU A 30 22.45 -2.43 4.69
N LEU A 31 22.18 -3.73 4.57
CA LEU A 31 20.84 -4.26 4.32
C LEU A 31 19.86 -3.91 5.43
N GLY A 32 20.28 -4.03 6.70
CA GLY A 32 19.46 -3.66 7.85
C GLY A 32 19.05 -2.18 7.82
N GLU A 33 19.99 -1.30 7.51
CA GLU A 33 19.70 0.13 7.34
C GLU A 33 18.73 0.40 6.19
N ASN A 34 18.92 -0.27 5.05
CA ASN A 34 18.05 -0.11 3.89
C ASN A 34 16.63 -0.61 4.18
N ILE A 35 16.48 -1.73 4.88
CA ILE A 35 15.19 -2.25 5.33
C ILE A 35 14.52 -1.25 6.28
N SER A 36 15.27 -0.64 7.19
CA SER A 36 14.73 0.39 8.08
C SER A 36 14.18 1.59 7.31
N LYS A 37 14.90 2.08 6.29
CA LYS A 37 14.43 3.18 5.43
C LYS A 37 13.18 2.80 4.64
N ILE A 38 13.11 1.57 4.14
CA ILE A 38 11.90 1.05 3.46
C ILE A 38 10.74 0.99 4.45
N ALA A 39 10.96 0.47 5.65
CA ALA A 39 9.94 0.38 6.68
C ALA A 39 9.40 1.77 7.05
N GLU A 40 10.26 2.77 7.16
CA GLU A 40 9.84 4.15 7.36
C GLU A 40 8.99 4.66 6.17
N ALA A 41 9.45 4.51 4.94
CA ALA A 41 8.68 4.94 3.76
C ALA A 41 7.31 4.23 3.63
N VAL A 42 7.18 3.01 4.15
CA VAL A 42 5.94 2.23 4.10
C VAL A 42 5.01 2.58 5.27
N TYR A 43 5.54 2.59 6.50
CA TYR A 43 4.78 2.62 7.74
C TYR A 43 4.78 3.98 8.45
N ASN A 44 5.48 5.00 7.94
CA ASN A 44 5.43 6.33 8.52
C ASN A 44 3.96 6.80 8.58
N PRO A 45 3.44 7.15 9.77
CA PRO A 45 2.01 7.42 9.96
C PRO A 45 1.54 8.70 9.25
N ASP A 46 2.44 9.64 8.96
CA ASP A 46 2.09 10.92 8.36
C ASP A 46 2.26 10.93 6.83
N SER A 47 3.32 10.27 6.35
CA SER A 47 3.75 10.34 4.94
C SER A 47 3.94 8.98 4.26
N GLY A 48 3.89 7.90 5.03
CA GLY A 48 4.09 6.55 4.52
C GLY A 48 2.99 6.10 3.56
N LEU A 49 3.29 5.06 2.79
CA LEU A 49 2.35 4.52 1.81
C LEU A 49 1.01 4.11 2.43
N TYR A 50 1.02 3.48 3.62
CA TYR A 50 -0.22 3.10 4.30
C TYR A 50 -1.06 4.29 4.75
N ALA A 51 -0.42 5.38 5.21
CA ALA A 51 -1.12 6.61 5.58
C ALA A 51 -1.80 7.28 4.38
N ARG A 52 -1.15 7.21 3.22
CA ARG A 52 -1.73 7.71 1.97
C ARG A 52 -2.90 6.83 1.53
N LEU A 53 -2.77 5.51 1.62
CA LEU A 53 -3.84 4.58 1.27
C LEU A 53 -5.08 4.80 2.14
N SER A 54 -4.91 4.89 3.46
CA SER A 54 -6.03 5.16 4.38
C SER A 54 -6.72 6.50 4.11
N ARG A 55 -5.96 7.53 3.75
CA ARG A 55 -6.51 8.82 3.32
C ARG A 55 -7.33 8.70 2.03
N LEU A 56 -6.90 7.85 1.08
CA LEU A 56 -7.68 7.59 -0.13
C LEU A 56 -8.96 6.82 0.20
N ASP A 57 -8.90 5.78 1.02
CA ASP A 57 -10.07 5.01 1.45
C ASP A 57 -11.10 5.91 2.13
N ALA A 58 -10.67 6.78 3.05
CA ALA A 58 -11.56 7.75 3.69
C ALA A 58 -12.24 8.69 2.67
N ARG A 59 -11.56 9.06 1.58
CA ARG A 59 -12.15 9.87 0.50
C ARG A 59 -13.14 9.06 -0.34
N LEU A 60 -12.88 7.78 -0.56
CA LEU A 60 -13.80 6.88 -1.27
C LEU A 60 -15.10 6.72 -0.50
N ASP A 61 -15.04 6.52 0.82
CA ASP A 61 -16.23 6.40 1.68
C ASP A 61 -17.12 7.65 1.60
N ILE A 62 -16.50 8.85 1.64
CA ILE A 62 -17.21 10.13 1.51
C ILE A 62 -17.86 10.24 0.13
N LEU A 63 -17.16 9.84 -0.94
CA LEU A 63 -17.69 9.87 -2.30
C LEU A 63 -18.86 8.90 -2.48
N GLU A 64 -18.77 7.70 -1.91
CA GLU A 64 -19.84 6.71 -1.97
C GLU A 64 -21.08 7.19 -1.22
N ALA A 65 -20.91 7.78 -0.03
CA ALA A 65 -22.00 8.40 0.71
C ALA A 65 -22.66 9.54 -0.08
N TRP A 66 -21.85 10.43 -0.70
CA TRP A 66 -22.35 11.51 -1.54
C TRP A 66 -23.15 10.97 -2.73
N LYS A 67 -22.63 9.98 -3.44
CA LYS A 67 -23.32 9.34 -4.56
C LYS A 67 -24.66 8.75 -4.12
N ASN A 68 -24.70 7.99 -3.04
CA ASN A 68 -25.93 7.40 -2.53
C ASN A 68 -26.98 8.46 -2.16
N ASN A 69 -26.56 9.54 -1.53
CA ASN A 69 -27.47 10.65 -1.21
C ASN A 69 -28.02 11.32 -2.47
N ASN A 70 -27.18 11.58 -3.48
CA ASN A 70 -27.63 12.19 -4.72
C ASN A 70 -28.57 11.28 -5.51
N VAL A 71 -28.30 9.97 -5.59
CA VAL A 71 -29.21 9.03 -6.25
C VAL A 71 -30.59 9.04 -5.60
N ARG A 72 -30.66 9.07 -4.26
CA ARG A 72 -31.93 9.18 -3.54
C ARG A 72 -32.65 10.49 -3.87
N LEU A 73 -31.94 11.62 -3.87
CA LEU A 73 -32.53 12.92 -4.21
C LEU A 73 -33.05 12.97 -5.64
N VAL A 74 -32.29 12.44 -6.61
CA VAL A 74 -32.71 12.35 -8.01
C VAL A 74 -33.98 11.52 -8.14
N TRP A 75 -34.09 10.38 -7.45
CA TRP A 75 -35.30 9.58 -7.47
C TRP A 75 -36.51 10.29 -6.88
N ILE A 76 -36.33 11.04 -5.78
CA ILE A 76 -37.42 11.85 -5.20
C ILE A 76 -37.89 12.91 -6.18
N LEU A 77 -36.96 13.60 -6.85
CA LEU A 77 -37.32 14.62 -7.86
C LEU A 77 -38.00 13.99 -9.08
N ALA A 78 -37.50 12.83 -9.55
CA ALA A 78 -38.07 12.11 -10.67
C ALA A 78 -39.50 11.62 -10.36
N THR A 79 -39.73 11.06 -9.17
CA THR A 79 -41.06 10.58 -8.75
C THR A 79 -42.02 11.73 -8.50
N ALA A 80 -41.58 12.83 -7.89
CA ALA A 80 -42.40 14.03 -7.73
C ALA A 80 -42.81 14.61 -9.08
N THR A 81 -41.86 14.76 -10.00
CA THR A 81 -42.12 15.27 -11.35
C THR A 81 -43.06 14.34 -12.12
N GLY A 82 -42.79 13.03 -12.10
CA GLY A 82 -43.65 12.03 -12.73
C GLY A 82 -45.07 12.00 -12.16
N GLY A 83 -45.21 12.10 -10.83
CA GLY A 83 -46.52 12.15 -10.16
C GLY A 83 -47.32 13.39 -10.52
N LEU A 84 -46.67 14.56 -10.60
CA LEU A 84 -47.32 15.79 -11.04
C LEU A 84 -47.80 15.68 -12.49
N LEU A 85 -46.97 15.14 -13.39
CA LEU A 85 -47.35 14.91 -14.79
C LEU A 85 -48.51 13.92 -14.92
N ALA A 86 -48.52 12.85 -14.13
CA ALA A 86 -49.62 11.90 -14.11
C ALA A 86 -50.92 12.55 -13.60
N SER A 87 -50.84 13.38 -12.55
CA SER A 87 -51.99 14.11 -12.01
C SER A 87 -52.57 15.12 -13.00
N THR A 88 -51.73 15.88 -13.70
CA THR A 88 -52.21 16.85 -14.71
C THR A 88 -52.80 16.15 -15.92
N ALA A 89 -52.21 15.05 -16.38
CA ALA A 89 -52.77 14.24 -17.45
C ALA A 89 -54.14 13.64 -17.07
N TRP A 90 -54.30 13.17 -15.83
CA TRP A 90 -55.57 12.65 -15.32
C TRP A 90 -56.68 13.71 -15.38
N GLN A 91 -56.42 14.91 -14.86
CA GLN A 91 -57.36 16.04 -14.90
C GLN A 91 -57.67 16.57 -16.30
N ALA A 92 -56.79 16.32 -17.27
CA ALA A 92 -57.01 16.74 -18.65
C ALA A 92 -57.91 15.77 -19.43
N ILE A 93 -57.96 14.50 -19.04
CA ILE A 93 -58.73 13.45 -19.71
C ILE A 93 -60.08 13.18 -19.03
N PHE A 94 -60.14 13.27 -17.70
CA PHE A 94 -61.35 13.07 -16.89
C PHE A 94 -61.73 14.34 -16.13
#